data_AF-A0A955HHZ8-F1
#
_entry.id   AF-A0A955HHZ8-F1
#
_cell.length_a   1.000
_cell.length_b   1.000
_cell.length_c   1.000
_cell.angle_alpha   90.00
_cell.angle_beta   90.00
_cell.angle_gamma   90.00
#
_symmetry.space_group_name_H-M   'P 1'
#
loop_
_entity.id
_entity.type
_entity.pdbx_description
1 polymer ?
#
loop_
_entity_poly.entity_id
_entity_poly.type
_entity_poly.pdbx_seq_one_letter_code
_entity_poly.pdbx_strand_id
1 'polypeptide(L)'
;MQQRRLTLFFISALAFLGAHITANKLALYWYFWWADIIMHFWGGLLIGLGVHILASLPSLPIRATLPWLLTILFVVTFSWEGFERYFGLYNPDGYVLDTIMDIALGFTGGLLAHTVLTKS
;
A
#
# COMPACT_ATOMS: atom_id res chain seq x y z
N MET A 1 -5.58 -18.02 14.05
CA MET A 1 -5.33 -17.36 12.74
C MET A 1 -5.06 -15.86 12.87
N GLN A 2 -5.86 -15.13 13.66
CA GLN A 2 -5.71 -13.68 13.86
C GLN A 2 -4.31 -13.24 14.34
N GLN A 3 -3.73 -13.93 15.34
CA GLN A 3 -2.36 -13.65 15.82
C GLN A 3 -1.32 -13.75 14.70
N ARG A 4 -1.38 -14.79 13.84
CA ARG A 4 -0.46 -14.93 12.70
C ARG A 4 -0.61 -13.79 11.70
N ARG A 5 -1.85 -13.36 11.41
CA ARG A 5 -2.12 -12.20 10.51
C ARG A 5 -1.54 -10.90 11.09
N LEU A 6 -1.71 -10.67 12.39
CA LEU A 6 -1.12 -9.53 13.09
C LEU A 6 0.41 -9.56 13.05
N THR A 7 1.03 -10.71 13.35
CA THR A 7 2.49 -10.86 13.26
C THR A 7 3.00 -10.56 11.86
N LEU A 8 2.37 -11.11 10.82
CA LEU A 8 2.74 -10.84 9.43
C LEU A 8 2.58 -9.36 9.08
N PHE A 9 1.49 -8.72 9.50
CA PHE A 9 1.27 -7.29 9.29
C PHE A 9 2.36 -6.45 9.95
N PHE A 10 2.66 -6.66 11.24
CA PHE A 10 3.65 -5.85 11.94
C PHE A 10 5.07 -6.07 11.41
N ILE A 11 5.46 -7.31 11.10
CA ILE A 11 6.77 -7.58 10.49
C ILE A 11 6.88 -6.89 9.13
N SER A 12 5.85 -7.03 8.28
CA SER A 12 5.82 -6.40 6.96
C SER A 12 5.83 -4.87 7.06
N ALA A 13 5.08 -4.29 7.99
CA ALA A 13 5.00 -2.84 8.21
C ALA A 13 6.31 -2.26 8.74
N LEU A 14 6.99 -2.95 9.67
CA LEU A 14 8.30 -2.54 10.16
C LEU A 14 9.38 -2.61 9.07
N ALA A 15 9.35 -3.67 8.26
CA ALA A 15 10.25 -3.81 7.12
C ALA A 15 9.99 -2.72 6.06
N PHE A 16 8.73 -2.44 5.75
CA PHE A 16 8.32 -1.34 4.87
C PHE A 16 8.84 0.01 5.40
N LEU A 17 8.64 0.30 6.69
CA LEU A 17 9.11 1.54 7.31
C LEU A 17 10.64 1.66 7.23
N GLY A 18 11.37 0.58 7.51
CA GLY A 18 12.82 0.55 7.38
C GLY A 18 13.29 0.80 5.94
N ALA A 19 12.63 0.18 4.96
CA ALA A 19 12.90 0.40 3.54
C ALA A 19 12.62 1.84 3.13
N HIS A 20 11.47 2.41 3.52
CA HIS A 20 11.08 3.79 3.22
C HIS A 20 12.05 4.82 3.80
N ILE A 21 12.44 4.67 5.07
CA ILE A 21 13.41 5.56 5.71
C ILE A 21 14.76 5.48 4.99
N THR A 22 15.19 4.27 4.64
CA THR A 22 16.45 4.05 3.92
C THR A 22 16.41 4.67 2.53
N ALA A 23 15.31 4.45 1.78
CA ALA A 23 15.10 5.01 0.46
C ALA A 23 15.10 6.54 0.47
N ASN A 24 14.45 7.17 1.45
CA ASN A 24 14.51 8.63 1.63
C ASN A 24 15.93 9.11 1.96
N LYS A 25 16.59 8.51 2.96
CA LYS A 25 17.92 8.95 3.42
C LYS A 25 19.01 8.83 2.35
N LEU A 26 18.90 7.83 1.49
CA LEU A 26 19.84 7.60 0.39
C LEU A 26 19.32 8.17 -0.94
N ALA A 27 18.22 8.92 -0.90
CA ALA A 27 17.55 9.49 -2.07
C ALA A 27 17.23 8.46 -3.19
N LEU A 28 16.98 7.20 -2.84
CA LEU A 28 16.77 6.12 -3.81
C LEU A 28 15.55 6.36 -4.71
N TYR A 29 14.50 7.00 -4.22
CA TYR A 29 13.32 7.36 -5.02
C TYR A 29 13.68 8.27 -6.21
N TRP A 30 14.68 9.14 -6.04
CA TRP A 30 15.11 10.09 -7.08
C TRP A 30 16.13 9.49 -8.05
N TYR A 31 16.82 8.40 -7.68
CA TYR A 31 17.81 7.74 -8.54
C TYR A 31 17.27 6.50 -9.25
N PHE A 32 16.31 5.80 -8.63
CA PHE A 32 15.76 4.54 -9.13
C PHE A 32 14.24 4.65 -9.24
N TRP A 33 13.75 4.90 -10.46
CA TRP A 33 12.33 5.06 -10.76
C TRP A 33 11.45 3.90 -10.25
N TRP A 34 11.96 2.66 -10.26
CA TRP A 34 11.21 1.50 -9.81
C TRP A 34 11.09 1.40 -8.28
N ALA A 35 11.90 2.14 -7.52
CA ALA A 35 11.91 2.07 -6.07
C ALA A 35 10.57 2.55 -5.48
N ASP A 36 9.97 3.55 -6.11
CA ASP A 36 8.69 4.10 -5.68
C ASP A 36 7.53 3.13 -5.95
N ILE A 37 7.47 2.62 -7.18
CA ILE A 37 6.49 1.60 -7.62
C ILE A 37 6.48 0.36 -6.71
N ILE A 38 7.65 -0.14 -6.28
CA ILE A 38 7.73 -1.28 -5.34
C ILE A 38 7.12 -0.92 -3.98
N MET A 39 7.32 0.32 -3.52
CA MET A 39 6.78 0.80 -2.26
C MET A 39 5.27 1.00 -2.34
N HIS A 40 4.74 1.44 -3.48
CA HIS A 40 3.29 1.47 -3.72
C HIS A 40 2.66 0.08 -3.65
N PHE A 41 3.25 -0.91 -4.32
CA PHE A 41 2.81 -2.31 -4.22
C PHE A 41 2.81 -2.80 -2.76
N TRP A 42 3.89 -2.57 -2.03
CA TRP A 42 4.01 -3.00 -0.64
C TRP A 42 3.03 -2.26 0.28
N GLY A 43 2.82 -0.96 0.08
CA GLY A 43 1.79 -0.18 0.77
C GLY A 43 0.40 -0.75 0.54
N GLY A 44 0.08 -1.10 -0.71
CA GLY A 44 -1.15 -1.81 -1.07
C GLY A 44 -1.34 -3.12 -0.30
N LEU A 45 -0.29 -3.93 -0.22
CA LEU A 45 -0.28 -5.20 0.53
C LEU A 45 -0.59 -4.96 2.02
N LEU A 46 0.03 -3.95 2.62
CA LEU A 46 -0.24 -3.56 4.02
C LEU A 46 -1.68 -3.09 4.23
N ILE A 47 -2.24 -2.31 3.31
CA ILE A 47 -3.65 -1.89 3.34
C ILE A 47 -4.55 -3.13 3.32
N GLY A 48 -4.32 -4.07 2.39
CA GLY A 48 -5.10 -5.30 2.30
C GLY A 48 -5.04 -6.14 3.58
N LEU A 49 -3.84 -6.35 4.14
CA LEU A 49 -3.66 -7.03 5.43
C LEU A 49 -4.41 -6.29 6.57
N GLY A 50 -4.26 -4.97 6.63
CA GLY A 50 -4.88 -4.11 7.63
C GLY A 50 -6.40 -4.18 7.59
N VAL A 51 -7.02 -4.10 6.42
CA VAL A 51 -8.48 -4.23 6.25
C VAL A 51 -8.98 -5.56 6.79
N HIS A 52 -8.30 -6.66 6.48
CA HIS A 52 -8.66 -7.99 6.99
C HIS A 52 -8.48 -8.14 8.50
N ILE A 53 -7.44 -7.52 9.06
CA ILE A 53 -7.23 -7.49 10.51
C ILE A 53 -8.34 -6.69 11.19
N LEU A 54 -8.63 -5.48 10.70
CA LEU A 54 -9.66 -4.62 11.27
C LEU A 54 -11.05 -5.26 11.16
N ALA A 55 -11.36 -5.92 10.04
CA ALA A 55 -12.62 -6.66 9.87
C ALA A 55 -12.77 -7.86 10.83
N SER A 56 -11.66 -8.35 11.40
CA SER A 56 -11.69 -9.41 12.41
C SER A 56 -11.92 -8.89 13.84
N LEU A 57 -11.95 -7.56 14.03
CA LEU A 57 -12.23 -6.95 15.33
C LEU A 57 -13.74 -6.77 15.50
N PRO A 58 -14.38 -7.41 16.50
CA PRO A 58 -15.85 -7.39 16.66
C PRO A 58 -16.44 -5.98 16.86
N SER A 59 -15.62 -5.04 17.34
CA SER A 59 -16.04 -3.67 17.65
C SER A 59 -16.04 -2.73 16.43
N LEU A 60 -15.52 -3.16 15.28
CA LEU A 60 -15.40 -2.30 14.10
C LEU A 60 -16.41 -2.74 13.02
N PRO A 61 -17.17 -1.80 12.42
CA PRO A 61 -18.12 -2.10 11.35
C PRO A 61 -17.43 -2.27 9.99
N ILE A 62 -16.22 -2.82 9.95
CA ILE A 62 -15.41 -2.99 8.74
C ILE A 62 -15.65 -4.39 8.19
N ARG A 63 -15.89 -4.49 6.88
CA ARG A 63 -16.05 -5.77 6.20
C ARG A 63 -14.88 -6.00 5.26
N ALA A 64 -14.27 -7.17 5.34
CA ALA A 64 -13.22 -7.57 4.41
C ALA A 64 -13.80 -8.08 3.08
N THR A 65 -14.74 -7.35 2.49
CA THR A 65 -15.28 -7.66 1.16
C THR A 65 -14.45 -6.95 0.09
N LEU A 66 -14.44 -7.50 -1.13
CA LEU A 66 -13.71 -6.91 -2.25
C LEU A 66 -14.13 -5.46 -2.53
N PRO A 67 -15.43 -5.09 -2.58
CA PRO A 67 -15.82 -3.69 -2.80
C PRO A 67 -15.30 -2.74 -1.71
N TRP A 68 -15.31 -3.17 -0.44
CA TRP A 68 -14.83 -2.35 0.66
C TRP A 68 -13.33 -2.09 0.56
N LEU A 69 -12.56 -3.13 0.23
CA LEU A 69 -11.13 -3.01 -0.02
C LEU A 69 -10.84 -2.07 -1.21
N LEU A 70 -11.55 -2.24 -2.33
CA LEU A 70 -11.35 -1.40 -3.52
C LEU A 70 -11.61 0.08 -3.20
N THR A 71 -12.64 0.38 -2.41
CA THR A 71 -12.90 1.75 -1.95
C THR A 71 -11.75 2.30 -1.10
N ILE A 72 -11.23 1.51 -0.16
CA ILE A 72 -10.10 1.96 0.68
C ILE A 72 -8.84 2.16 -0.15
N LEU A 73 -8.51 1.24 -1.05
CA LEU A 73 -7.38 1.38 -1.95
C LEU A 73 -7.53 2.62 -2.82
N PHE A 74 -8.71 2.84 -3.41
CA PHE A 74 -8.99 4.04 -4.20
C PHE A 74 -8.75 5.32 -3.40
N VAL A 75 -9.30 5.42 -2.19
CA VAL A 75 -9.10 6.60 -1.35
C VAL A 75 -7.63 6.79 -1.02
N VAL A 76 -6.93 5.74 -0.58
CA VAL A 76 -5.55 5.87 -0.10
C VAL A 76 -4.57 6.15 -1.23
N THR A 77 -4.61 5.41 -2.34
CA THR A 77 -3.65 5.60 -3.44
C THR A 77 -3.83 6.96 -4.09
N PHE A 78 -5.07 7.37 -4.41
CA PHE A 78 -5.31 8.69 -5.02
C PHE A 78 -4.97 9.84 -4.05
N SER A 79 -5.19 9.66 -2.74
CA SER A 79 -4.79 10.67 -1.75
C SER A 79 -3.27 10.82 -1.68
N TRP A 80 -2.52 9.73 -1.85
CA TRP A 80 -1.06 9.77 -1.87
C TRP A 80 -0.53 10.47 -3.13
N GLU A 81 -1.02 10.13 -4.31
CA GLU A 81 -0.66 10.82 -5.56
C GLU A 81 -0.96 12.33 -5.50
N GLY A 82 -2.10 12.68 -4.92
CA GLY A 82 -2.48 14.08 -4.69
C GLY A 82 -1.54 14.79 -3.71
N PHE A 83 -1.11 14.09 -2.66
CA PHE A 83 -0.11 14.58 -1.71
C PHE A 83 1.23 14.84 -2.41
N GLU A 84 1.75 13.90 -3.19
CA GLU A 84 3.02 14.06 -3.90
C GLU A 84 2.99 15.21 -4.87
N ARG A 85 1.89 15.34 -5.63
CA ARG A 85 1.68 16.45 -6.54
C ARG A 85 1.70 17.81 -5.82
N TYR A 86 1.05 17.88 -4.66
CA TYR A 86 0.96 19.09 -3.86
C TYR A 86 2.31 19.50 -3.27
N PHE A 87 3.10 18.54 -2.79
CA PHE A 87 4.42 18.80 -2.18
C PHE A 87 5.59 18.80 -3.19
N GLY A 88 5.33 18.54 -4.46
CA GLY A 88 6.38 18.51 -5.49
C GLY A 88 7.28 17.27 -5.42
N LEU A 89 6.78 16.17 -4.87
CA LEU A 89 7.50 14.90 -4.69
C LEU A 89 7.37 13.97 -5.91
N TYR A 90 7.32 14.52 -7.12
CA TYR A 90 7.08 13.75 -8.34
C TYR A 90 8.05 14.16 -9.45
N ASN A 91 8.26 13.26 -10.42
CA ASN A 91 9.04 13.58 -11.62
C ASN A 91 8.13 14.22 -12.71
N PRO A 92 8.37 15.47 -13.13
CA PRO A 92 7.53 16.14 -14.12
C PRO A 92 7.48 15.47 -15.49
N ASP A 93 8.58 14.84 -15.92
CA ASP A 93 8.71 14.31 -17.28
C ASP A 93 7.94 12.98 -17.47
N GLY A 94 7.52 12.34 -16.37
CA GLY A 94 6.87 11.03 -16.36
C GLY A 94 5.62 10.92 -15.48
N TYR A 95 5.20 12.01 -14.81
CA TYR A 95 4.19 11.99 -13.74
C TYR A 95 2.94 11.15 -14.03
N VAL A 96 2.35 11.31 -15.22
CA VAL A 96 1.10 10.59 -15.55
C VAL A 96 1.32 9.08 -15.60
N LEU A 97 2.43 8.63 -16.17
CA LEU A 97 2.73 7.20 -16.26
C LEU A 97 3.07 6.62 -14.89
N ASP A 98 3.85 7.36 -14.11
CA ASP A 98 4.25 7.06 -12.73
C ASP A 98 3.00 6.83 -11.86
N THR A 99 2.13 7.85 -11.77
CA THR A 99 0.86 7.79 -11.05
C THR A 99 -0.03 6.62 -11.47
N ILE A 100 -0.10 6.30 -12.78
CA ILE A 100 -0.86 5.14 -13.25
C ILE A 100 -0.24 3.84 -12.73
N MET A 101 1.09 3.71 -12.78
CA MET A 101 1.80 2.55 -12.25
C MET A 101 1.61 2.43 -10.75
N ASP A 102 1.75 3.52 -10.01
CA ASP A 102 1.66 3.56 -8.55
C ASP A 102 0.27 3.17 -8.04
N ILE A 103 -0.79 3.67 -8.69
CA ILE A 103 -2.16 3.24 -8.41
C ILE A 103 -2.34 1.76 -8.78
N ALA A 104 -1.91 1.33 -9.98
CA ALA A 104 -2.10 -0.04 -10.44
C ALA A 104 -1.38 -1.06 -9.54
N LEU A 105 -0.14 -0.76 -9.13
CA LEU A 105 0.66 -1.62 -8.29
C LEU A 105 0.18 -1.62 -6.84
N GLY A 106 -0.24 -0.45 -6.31
CA GLY A 106 -0.91 -0.37 -5.02
C GLY A 106 -2.18 -1.22 -4.96
N PHE A 107 -3.01 -1.17 -6.02
CA PHE A 107 -4.18 -2.04 -6.13
C PHE A 107 -3.80 -3.52 -6.18
N THR A 108 -2.79 -3.87 -6.99
CA THR A 108 -2.33 -5.25 -7.13
C THR A 108 -1.85 -5.83 -5.80
N GLY A 109 -1.09 -5.07 -5.00
CA GLY A 109 -0.64 -5.47 -3.67
C GLY A 109 -1.82 -5.75 -2.72
N GLY A 110 -2.80 -4.86 -2.69
CA GLY A 110 -3.99 -5.03 -1.85
C GLY A 110 -4.86 -6.23 -2.27
N LEU A 111 -5.05 -6.41 -3.58
CA LEU A 111 -5.77 -7.56 -4.15
C LEU A 111 -5.05 -8.88 -3.86
N LEU A 112 -3.72 -8.91 -3.94
CA LEU A 112 -2.94 -10.09 -3.58
C LEU A 112 -3.18 -10.48 -2.12
N ALA A 113 -3.08 -9.52 -1.18
CA ALA A 113 -3.36 -9.78 0.23
C ALA A 113 -4.80 -10.31 0.44
N HIS A 114 -5.78 -9.71 -0.25
CA HIS A 114 -7.17 -10.13 -0.14
C HIS A 114 -7.43 -11.54 -0.66
N THR A 115 -6.90 -11.88 -1.83
CA THR A 115 -7.07 -13.20 -2.44
C THR A 115 -6.42 -14.30 -1.61
N VAL A 116 -5.24 -14.05 -1.04
CA VAL A 116 -4.55 -15.01 -0.14
C VAL A 116 -5.37 -15.23 1.13
N LEU A 117 -5.89 -14.16 1.75
CA LEU A 117 -6.60 -14.24 3.04
C LEU A 117 -8.05 -14.71 2.96
N THR A 118 -8.68 -14.64 1.78
CA THR A 118 -10.03 -15.17 1.56
C THR A 118 -10.05 -16.63 1.10
N LYS A 119 -8.95 -17.11 0.49
CA LYS A 119 -8.76 -18.52 0.11
C LYS A 119 -8.24 -19.41 1.24
N SER A 120 -7.76 -18.81 2.34
CA SER A 120 -7.19 -19.50 3.52
C SER A 120 -8.18 -19.58 4.66
#